data_AF-A0AAT9LVU2-F1
#
_entry.id   AF-A0AAT9LVU2-F1
#
_cell.length_a   1.000
_cell.length_b   1.000
_cell.length_c   1.000
_cell.angle_alpha   90.00
_cell.angle_beta   90.00
_cell.angle_gamma   90.00
#
_symmetry.space_group_name_H-M   'P 1'
#
loop_
_entity.id
_entity.type
_entity.pdbx_description
1 polymer ?
#
loop_
_entity_poly.entity_id
_entity_poly.type
_entity_poly.pdbx_seq_one_letter_code
_entity_poly.pdbx_strand_id
1 'polypeptide(L)'
;MPGPSGKPPTLHGVRFFYDCEFIEDGHTIDLVSIGVVDEEGREFYAVSTEFDPERAGQWVRQNVLPKLPPPASPVWMSRGRMRQELLNFVSPNGENAELWAWFAAYDHVALAQLWGAMPDLPRELPRFTRDLRQRWDDLGRPRLPQPPSDAHDALADARHNLARWKAMEAERLRRGHVVR
;
A
#
# COMPACT_ATOMS: atom_id res chain seq x y z
N MET A 1 -28.25 -25.23 27.14
CA MET A 1 -27.98 -23.90 26.55
C MET A 1 -26.58 -23.94 25.97
N PRO A 2 -26.40 -24.05 24.64
CA PRO A 2 -25.07 -23.94 24.05
C PRO A 2 -24.65 -22.46 24.09
N GLY A 3 -23.46 -22.19 24.63
CA GLY A 3 -22.90 -20.85 24.75
C GLY A 3 -22.56 -20.22 23.39
N PRO A 4 -22.36 -18.90 23.33
CA PRO A 4 -22.10 -18.21 22.07
C PRO A 4 -20.76 -18.67 21.49
N SER A 5 -20.81 -19.16 20.26
CA SER A 5 -19.68 -19.43 19.39
C SER A 5 -19.00 -18.11 19.00
N GLY A 6 -18.15 -17.58 19.88
CA GLY A 6 -17.22 -16.51 19.54
C GLY A 6 -16.04 -17.11 18.80
N LYS A 7 -15.85 -16.75 17.52
CA LYS A 7 -14.53 -16.88 16.89
C LYS A 7 -13.52 -16.18 17.82
N PRO A 8 -12.35 -16.78 18.10
CA PRO A 8 -11.32 -16.08 18.85
C PRO A 8 -10.99 -14.76 18.15
N PRO A 9 -10.78 -13.65 18.89
CA PRO A 9 -10.32 -12.41 18.29
C PRO A 9 -9.03 -12.71 17.54
N THR A 10 -8.99 -12.37 16.25
CA THR A 10 -7.77 -12.43 15.46
C THR A 10 -6.78 -11.44 16.09
N LEU A 11 -5.77 -11.97 16.79
CA LEU A 11 -4.72 -11.23 17.49
C LEU A 11 -3.76 -10.44 16.55
N HIS A 12 -4.09 -10.36 15.26
CA HIS A 12 -3.27 -9.73 14.23
C HIS A 12 -4.07 -8.62 13.57
N GLY A 13 -3.47 -7.43 13.45
CA GLY A 13 -4.10 -6.31 12.77
C GLY A 13 -4.40 -6.66 11.31
N VAL A 14 -5.36 -5.95 10.70
CA VAL A 14 -5.68 -6.15 9.28
C VAL A 14 -4.49 -5.71 8.43
N ARG A 15 -4.02 -6.56 7.51
CA ARG A 15 -2.90 -6.23 6.62
C ARG A 15 -3.39 -5.50 5.39
N PHE A 16 -2.69 -4.42 5.07
CA PHE A 16 -2.90 -3.60 3.90
C PHE A 16 -1.63 -3.59 3.06
N PHE A 17 -1.78 -3.94 1.79
CA PHE A 17 -0.75 -3.91 0.78
C PHE A 17 -0.96 -2.66 -0.04
N TYR A 18 0.08 -1.83 -0.17
CA TYR A 18 -0.03 -0.58 -0.89
C TYR A 18 1.17 -0.33 -1.78
N ASP A 19 0.99 0.65 -2.64
CA ASP A 19 1.98 1.20 -3.55
C ASP A 19 1.64 2.68 -3.79
N CYS A 20 2.66 3.51 -4.01
CA CYS A 20 2.52 4.92 -4.32
C CYS A 20 3.28 5.26 -5.60
N GLU A 21 2.65 6.05 -6.46
CA GLU A 21 3.37 6.75 -7.53
C GLU A 21 3.64 8.19 -7.09
N PHE A 22 4.83 8.70 -7.39
CA PHE A 22 5.26 10.03 -6.96
C PHE A 22 6.32 10.64 -7.89
N ILE A 23 6.46 11.95 -7.82
CA ILE A 23 7.58 12.69 -8.41
C ILE A 23 8.56 13.02 -7.28
N GLU A 24 9.77 12.47 -7.36
CA GLU A 24 10.85 12.77 -6.40
C GLU A 24 12.03 13.43 -7.09
N ASP A 25 12.74 14.28 -6.34
CA ASP A 25 13.88 15.06 -6.82
C ASP A 25 15.09 15.01 -5.88
N GLY A 26 15.16 13.99 -5.02
CA GLY A 26 16.16 13.90 -3.94
C GLY A 26 15.94 14.85 -2.76
N HIS A 27 14.91 15.70 -2.79
CA HIS A 27 14.55 16.62 -1.70
C HIS A 27 13.12 16.44 -1.22
N THR A 28 12.20 16.26 -2.16
CA THR A 28 10.75 16.15 -1.93
C THR A 28 10.18 14.89 -2.56
N ILE A 29 9.03 14.45 -2.06
CA ILE A 29 8.24 13.37 -2.64
C ILE A 29 6.83 13.91 -2.89
N ASP A 30 6.53 14.24 -4.14
CA ASP A 30 5.24 14.76 -4.56
C ASP A 30 4.32 13.62 -5.02
N LEU A 31 3.48 13.15 -4.08
CA LEU A 31 2.54 12.04 -4.29
C LEU A 31 1.59 12.29 -5.47
N VAL A 32 1.67 11.42 -6.48
CA VAL A 32 0.79 11.37 -7.64
C VAL A 32 -0.44 10.53 -7.33
N SER A 33 -0.27 9.28 -6.91
CA SER A 33 -1.37 8.37 -6.59
C SER A 33 -0.99 7.33 -5.53
N ILE A 34 -2.00 6.75 -4.89
CA ILE A 34 -1.85 5.67 -3.92
C ILE A 34 -2.91 4.60 -4.18
N GLY A 35 -2.49 3.34 -4.23
CA GLY A 35 -3.36 2.18 -4.26
C GLY A 35 -3.18 1.34 -2.99
N VAL A 36 -4.28 0.88 -2.39
CA VAL A 36 -4.25 0.07 -1.16
C VAL A 36 -5.26 -1.06 -1.28
N VAL A 37 -4.84 -2.27 -0.91
CA VAL A 37 -5.67 -3.48 -0.92
C VAL A 37 -5.49 -4.23 0.41
N ASP A 38 -6.57 -4.71 1.03
CA ASP A 38 -6.46 -5.56 2.22
C ASP A 38 -6.41 -7.07 1.88
N GLU A 39 -6.18 -7.92 2.89
CA GLU A 39 -6.14 -9.38 2.67
C GLU A 39 -7.44 -9.99 2.13
N GLU A 40 -8.57 -9.32 2.39
CA GLU A 40 -9.92 -9.74 1.98
C GLU A 40 -10.29 -9.21 0.58
N GLY A 41 -9.49 -8.30 0.02
CA GLY A 41 -9.66 -7.73 -1.31
C GLY A 41 -10.49 -6.44 -1.35
N ARG A 42 -10.70 -5.75 -0.22
CA ARG A 42 -11.17 -4.36 -0.25
C ARG A 42 -10.10 -3.49 -0.87
N GLU A 43 -10.53 -2.48 -1.62
CA GLU A 43 -9.62 -1.63 -2.40
C GLU A 43 -9.89 -0.15 -2.14
N PHE A 44 -8.80 0.62 -2.11
CA PHE A 44 -8.81 2.07 -2.12
C PHE A 44 -7.81 2.54 -3.18
N TYR A 45 -8.22 3.52 -3.98
CA TYR A 45 -7.36 4.15 -4.97
C TYR A 45 -7.69 5.63 -5.07
N ALA A 46 -6.66 6.45 -5.06
CA ALA A 46 -6.78 7.89 -5.18
C ALA A 46 -5.63 8.48 -5.99
N VAL A 47 -5.93 9.52 -6.75
CA VAL A 47 -4.96 10.35 -7.48
C VAL A 47 -5.02 11.75 -6.89
N SER A 48 -3.87 12.30 -6.53
CA SER A 48 -3.75 13.64 -5.97
C SER A 48 -4.07 14.68 -7.04
N THR A 49 -4.91 15.67 -6.73
CA THR A 49 -5.09 16.85 -7.60
C THR A 49 -4.02 17.92 -7.38
N GLU A 50 -3.05 17.66 -6.49
CA GLU A 50 -2.12 18.68 -5.99
C GLU A 50 -0.67 18.48 -6.46
N PHE A 51 -0.35 17.36 -7.12
CA PHE A 51 1.00 17.17 -7.68
C PHE A 51 1.20 18.05 -8.92
N ASP A 52 2.44 18.46 -9.17
CA ASP A 52 2.80 19.21 -10.37
C ASP A 52 3.30 18.27 -11.49
N PRO A 53 2.50 17.96 -12.54
CA PRO A 53 2.93 17.09 -13.62
C PRO A 53 4.10 17.67 -14.42
N GLU A 54 4.36 18.98 -14.37
CA GLU A 54 5.48 19.57 -15.09
C GLU A 54 6.84 19.25 -14.47
N ARG A 55 6.86 18.94 -13.18
CA ARG A 55 8.07 18.47 -12.48
C ARG A 55 8.42 17.01 -12.78
N ALA A 56 7.52 16.27 -13.44
CA ALA A 56 7.75 14.87 -13.75
C ALA A 56 8.94 14.68 -14.70
N GLY A 57 9.89 13.83 -14.29
CA GLY A 57 10.97 13.37 -15.16
C GLY A 57 10.46 12.51 -16.32
N GLN A 58 11.33 12.26 -17.30
CA GLN A 58 10.98 11.50 -18.51
C GLN A 58 10.34 10.14 -18.20
N TRP A 59 10.85 9.44 -17.18
CA TRP A 59 10.35 8.12 -16.82
C TRP A 59 8.90 8.16 -16.31
N VAL A 60 8.57 9.08 -15.40
CA VAL A 60 7.21 9.26 -14.85
C VAL A 60 6.23 9.67 -15.95
N ARG A 61 6.65 10.58 -16.85
CA ARG A 61 5.82 11.01 -17.99
C ARG A 61 5.48 9.87 -18.96
N GLN A 62 6.37 8.88 -19.09
CA GLN A 62 6.17 7.75 -19.99
C GLN A 62 5.42 6.58 -19.34
N ASN A 63 5.66 6.34 -18.04
CA ASN A 63 5.21 5.11 -17.39
C ASN A 63 4.06 5.31 -16.41
N VAL A 64 3.91 6.49 -15.81
CA VAL A 64 2.91 6.73 -14.74
C VAL A 64 1.75 7.56 -15.27
N LEU A 65 2.03 8.80 -15.71
CA LEU A 65 0.99 9.76 -16.08
C LEU A 65 -0.02 9.24 -17.13
N PRO A 66 0.41 8.49 -18.17
CA PRO A 66 -0.52 7.95 -19.18
C PRO A 66 -1.50 6.89 -18.63
N LYS A 67 -1.22 6.32 -17.45
CA LYS A 67 -2.08 5.31 -16.80
C LYS A 67 -3.11 5.92 -15.87
N LEU A 68 -3.00 7.21 -15.55
CA LEU A 68 -3.95 7.86 -14.65
C LEU A 68 -5.36 7.87 -15.27
N PRO A 69 -6.41 7.73 -14.44
CA PRO A 69 -7.79 7.82 -14.90
C PRO A 69 -8.12 9.18 -15.51
N PRO A 70 -9.18 9.29 -16.33
CA PRO A 70 -9.65 10.57 -16.85
C PRO A 70 -9.87 11.60 -15.72
N PRO A 71 -9.58 12.90 -15.92
CA PRO A 71 -9.71 13.93 -14.87
C PRO A 71 -11.10 14.06 -14.23
N ALA A 72 -12.16 13.60 -14.91
CA ALA A 72 -13.52 13.58 -14.39
C ALA A 72 -13.80 12.40 -13.43
N SER A 73 -12.84 11.47 -13.27
CA SER A 73 -12.98 10.32 -12.39
C SER A 73 -13.02 10.75 -10.91
N PRO A 74 -13.90 10.16 -10.08
CA PRO A 74 -14.06 10.57 -8.68
C PRO A 74 -12.86 10.23 -7.77
N VAL A 75 -11.91 9.43 -8.27
CA VAL A 75 -10.67 9.07 -7.57
C VAL A 75 -9.66 10.22 -7.53
N TRP A 76 -9.83 11.24 -8.38
CA TRP A 76 -9.08 12.48 -8.27
C TRP A 76 -9.56 13.26 -7.05
N MET A 77 -8.65 13.56 -6.13
CA MET A 77 -8.98 14.28 -4.89
C MET A 77 -7.80 15.05 -4.30
N SER A 78 -8.11 16.04 -3.46
CA SER A 78 -7.12 16.74 -2.65
C SER A 78 -6.44 15.78 -1.66
N ARG A 79 -5.20 16.08 -1.27
CA ARG A 79 -4.46 15.34 -0.23
C ARG A 79 -5.21 15.36 1.10
N GLY A 80 -5.92 16.44 1.40
CA GLY A 80 -6.78 16.58 2.57
C GLY A 80 -7.96 15.59 2.59
N ARG A 81 -8.63 15.38 1.45
CA ARG A 81 -9.66 14.35 1.31
C ARG A 81 -9.04 12.94 1.33
N MET A 82 -7.94 12.76 0.60
CA MET A 82 -7.22 11.49 0.50
C MET A 82 -6.83 10.92 1.87
N ARG A 83 -6.22 11.73 2.75
CA ARG A 83 -5.82 11.25 4.08
C ARG A 83 -7.01 10.85 4.96
N GLN A 84 -8.15 11.53 4.84
CA GLN A 84 -9.35 11.21 5.60
C GLN A 84 -9.98 9.90 5.10
N GLU A 85 -10.11 9.74 3.78
CA GLU A 85 -10.67 8.51 3.20
C GLU A 85 -9.75 7.32 3.40
N LEU A 86 -8.43 7.51 3.28
CA LEU A 86 -7.45 6.47 3.55
C LEU A 86 -7.50 6.00 5.01
N LEU A 87 -7.55 6.93 5.98
CA LEU A 87 -7.66 6.56 7.40
C LEU A 87 -8.94 5.78 7.67
N ASN A 88 -10.07 6.25 7.12
CA ASN A 88 -11.35 5.56 7.26
C ASN A 88 -11.33 4.17 6.60
N PHE A 89 -10.59 4.00 5.51
CA PHE A 89 -10.46 2.72 4.82
C PHE A 89 -9.66 1.68 5.63
N VAL A 90 -8.52 2.10 6.19
CA VAL A 90 -7.60 1.22 6.92
C VAL A 90 -7.94 1.03 8.39
N SER A 91 -8.71 1.95 8.98
CA SER A 91 -9.08 1.95 10.39
C SER A 91 -10.51 2.50 10.60
N PRO A 92 -11.54 1.87 10.00
CA PRO A 92 -12.92 2.36 10.10
C PRO A 92 -13.45 2.42 11.54
N ASN A 93 -12.90 1.61 12.46
CA ASN A 93 -13.32 1.52 13.86
C ASN A 93 -12.18 1.85 14.84
N GLY A 94 -11.08 2.46 14.38
CA GLY A 94 -9.92 2.77 15.23
C GLY A 94 -8.98 1.58 15.48
N GLU A 95 -9.06 0.52 14.67
CA GLU A 95 -8.13 -0.60 14.70
C GLU A 95 -6.75 -0.23 14.12
N ASN A 96 -5.70 -0.92 14.57
CA ASN A 96 -4.36 -0.70 14.04
C ASN A 96 -4.16 -1.45 12.72
N ALA A 97 -3.66 -0.74 11.70
CA ALA A 97 -3.31 -1.30 10.41
C ALA A 97 -1.91 -1.96 10.42
N GLU A 98 -1.75 -3.06 9.69
CA GLU A 98 -0.44 -3.59 9.32
C GLU A 98 -0.11 -3.19 7.87
N LEU A 99 0.81 -2.25 7.68
CA LEU A 99 1.21 -1.79 6.35
C LEU A 99 2.30 -2.67 5.73
N TRP A 100 2.12 -3.01 4.46
CA TRP A 100 3.04 -3.78 3.63
C TRP A 100 3.22 -3.12 2.26
N ALA A 101 4.45 -2.99 1.78
CA ALA A 101 4.76 -2.56 0.42
C ALA A 101 6.03 -3.26 -0.07
N TRP A 102 6.30 -3.19 -1.37
CA TRP A 102 7.48 -3.77 -1.99
C TRP A 102 8.53 -2.68 -2.23
N PHE A 103 9.70 -2.74 -1.58
CA PHE A 103 10.65 -1.61 -1.52
C PHE A 103 10.07 -0.35 -0.85
N ALA A 104 9.56 -0.52 0.35
CA ALA A 104 8.58 0.38 0.97
C ALA A 104 9.06 1.76 1.41
N ALA A 105 10.34 2.10 1.26
CA ALA A 105 10.95 3.23 1.94
C ALA A 105 10.32 4.57 1.51
N TYR A 106 10.30 4.86 0.21
CA TYR A 106 9.72 6.10 -0.31
C TYR A 106 8.20 6.10 -0.19
N ASP A 107 7.54 4.97 -0.43
CA ASP A 107 6.10 4.82 -0.26
C ASP A 107 5.64 5.15 1.16
N HIS A 108 6.41 4.71 2.17
CA HIS A 108 6.11 5.03 3.57
C HIS A 108 6.21 6.52 3.84
N VAL A 109 7.23 7.20 3.32
CA VAL A 109 7.36 8.66 3.46
C VAL A 109 6.22 9.37 2.72
N ALA A 110 5.91 8.97 1.49
CA ALA A 110 4.84 9.54 0.67
C ALA A 110 3.47 9.45 1.37
N LEU A 111 3.16 8.28 1.93
CA LEU A 111 1.96 8.02 2.72
C LEU A 111 1.96 8.86 4.00
N ALA A 112 3.04 8.84 4.79
CA ALA A 112 3.09 9.54 6.08
C ALA A 112 2.97 11.05 5.91
N GLN A 113 3.57 11.62 4.86
CA GLN A 113 3.50 13.05 4.54
C GLN A 113 2.10 13.54 4.17
N LEU A 114 1.11 12.67 3.97
CA LEU A 114 -0.31 13.09 3.91
C LEU A 114 -0.78 13.76 5.22
N TRP A 115 -0.16 13.42 6.36
CA TRP A 115 -0.43 14.05 7.66
C TRP A 115 0.58 15.11 8.05
N GLY A 116 1.62 15.35 7.23
CA GLY A 116 2.68 16.31 7.53
C GLY A 116 3.86 15.65 8.24
N ALA A 117 4.21 16.14 9.43
CA ALA A 117 5.34 15.62 10.18
C ALA A 117 4.97 14.30 10.88
N MET A 118 5.98 13.48 11.17
CA MET A 118 5.79 12.19 11.84
C MET A 118 4.99 12.23 13.16
N PRO A 119 5.06 13.28 14.02
CA PRO A 119 4.20 13.40 15.19
C PRO A 119 2.70 13.48 14.87
N ASP A 120 2.33 13.98 13.69
CA ASP A 120 0.95 14.17 13.25
C ASP A 120 0.34 12.90 12.63
N LEU A 121 1.14 11.84 12.44
CA LEU A 121 0.66 10.57 11.92
C LEU A 121 -0.35 9.93 12.90
N PRO A 122 -1.55 9.52 12.47
CA PRO A 122 -2.54 8.84 13.31
C PRO A 122 -1.96 7.63 14.04
N ARG A 123 -2.47 7.30 15.22
CA ARG A 123 -1.95 6.19 16.06
C ARG A 123 -2.25 4.82 15.45
N GLU A 124 -3.34 4.77 14.71
CA GLU A 124 -3.88 3.65 13.95
C GLU A 124 -2.94 3.23 12.81
N LEU A 125 -2.08 4.15 12.34
CA LEU A 125 -1.06 3.89 11.33
C LEU A 125 0.30 3.59 11.99
N PRO A 126 0.97 2.49 11.61
CA PRO A 126 2.29 2.16 12.14
C PRO A 126 3.34 3.15 11.63
N ARG A 127 4.36 3.42 12.45
CA ARG A 127 5.52 4.28 12.10
C ARG A 127 6.55 3.56 11.21
N PHE A 128 6.17 2.44 10.64
CA PHE A 128 6.98 1.67 9.71
C PHE A 128 6.06 0.90 8.77
N THR A 129 6.55 0.64 7.57
CA THR A 129 5.96 -0.32 6.64
C THR A 129 6.82 -1.57 6.61
N ARG A 130 6.18 -2.74 6.62
CA ARG A 130 6.87 -4.02 6.45
C ARG A 130 7.21 -4.21 4.97
N ASP A 131 8.46 -4.58 4.70
CA ASP A 131 8.94 -4.71 3.32
C ASP A 131 8.73 -6.14 2.80
N LEU A 132 7.89 -6.28 1.77
CA LEU A 132 7.64 -7.55 1.10
C LEU A 132 8.89 -8.07 0.38
N ARG A 133 9.77 -7.19 -0.10
CA ARG A 133 11.05 -7.60 -0.71
C ARG A 133 11.92 -8.28 0.34
N GLN A 134 11.98 -7.74 1.55
CA GLN A 134 12.73 -8.36 2.64
C GLN A 134 12.13 -9.72 3.00
N ARG A 135 10.80 -9.82 3.14
CA ARG A 135 10.11 -11.10 3.38
C ARG A 135 10.43 -12.14 2.29
N TRP A 136 10.52 -11.71 1.04
CA TRP A 136 10.87 -12.58 -0.08
C TRP A 136 12.31 -13.11 0.03
N ASP A 137 13.26 -12.29 0.48
CA ASP A 137 14.63 -12.74 0.79
C ASP A 137 14.64 -13.75 1.95
N ASP A 138 13.94 -13.46 3.04
CA ASP A 138 13.89 -14.31 4.24
C ASP A 138 13.32 -15.72 3.92
N LEU A 139 12.41 -15.81 2.95
CA LEU A 139 11.85 -17.07 2.47
C LEU A 139 12.74 -17.76 1.41
N GLY A 140 13.96 -17.29 1.18
CA GLY A 140 14.86 -17.88 0.19
C GLY A 140 14.36 -17.72 -1.24
N ARG A 141 13.74 -16.56 -1.54
CA ARG A 141 13.35 -16.12 -2.88
C ARG A 141 12.47 -17.11 -3.66
N PRO A 142 11.30 -17.53 -3.11
CA PRO A 142 10.39 -18.40 -3.85
C PRO A 142 9.90 -17.77 -5.15
N ARG A 143 9.39 -18.59 -6.06
CA ARG A 143 8.80 -18.08 -7.31
C ARG A 143 7.57 -17.21 -6.99
N LEU A 144 7.56 -16.00 -7.52
CA LEU A 144 6.45 -15.05 -7.41
C LEU A 144 5.63 -15.00 -8.71
N PRO A 145 4.37 -14.53 -8.65
CA PRO A 145 3.60 -14.19 -9.85
C PRO A 145 4.36 -13.16 -10.71
N GLN A 146 4.12 -13.17 -12.02
CA GLN A 146 4.68 -12.17 -12.91
C GLN A 146 4.06 -10.79 -12.63
N PRO A 147 4.83 -9.69 -12.81
CA PRO A 147 4.27 -8.35 -12.73
C PRO A 147 3.06 -8.16 -13.66
N PRO A 148 2.10 -7.31 -13.27
CA PRO A 148 0.93 -7.06 -14.09
C PRO A 148 1.29 -6.24 -15.35
N SER A 149 0.47 -6.32 -16.39
CA SER A 149 0.69 -5.58 -17.66
C SER A 149 0.55 -4.07 -17.52
N ASP A 150 -0.20 -3.63 -16.50
CA ASP A 150 -0.48 -2.26 -16.12
C ASP A 150 0.36 -1.78 -14.94
N ALA A 151 1.53 -2.41 -14.70
CA ALA A 151 2.51 -1.94 -13.70
C ALA A 151 2.79 -0.43 -13.84
N HIS A 152 3.05 0.23 -12.73
CA HIS A 152 3.06 1.69 -12.56
C HIS A 152 1.66 2.35 -12.57
N ASP A 153 0.63 1.54 -12.31
CA ASP A 153 -0.63 1.96 -11.70
C ASP A 153 -0.62 1.47 -10.24
N ALA A 154 -0.70 2.40 -9.30
CA ALA A 154 -0.53 2.09 -7.88
C ALA A 154 -1.55 1.05 -7.34
N LEU A 155 -2.78 0.98 -7.90
CA LEU A 155 -3.74 -0.03 -7.48
C LEU A 155 -3.39 -1.41 -8.07
N ALA A 156 -2.97 -1.46 -9.32
CA ALA A 156 -2.47 -2.69 -9.94
C ALA A 156 -1.26 -3.25 -9.16
N ASP A 157 -0.34 -2.39 -8.75
CA ASP A 157 0.85 -2.78 -7.99
C ASP A 157 0.51 -3.17 -6.54
N ALA A 158 -0.44 -2.50 -5.89
CA ALA A 158 -0.97 -2.93 -4.59
C ALA A 158 -1.64 -4.32 -4.64
N ARG A 159 -2.44 -4.60 -5.69
CA ARG A 159 -2.99 -5.95 -5.94
C ARG A 159 -1.88 -6.97 -6.16
N HIS A 160 -0.84 -6.60 -6.90
CA HIS A 160 0.30 -7.46 -7.13
C HIS A 160 1.08 -7.74 -5.84
N ASN A 161 1.21 -6.76 -4.94
CA ASN A 161 1.79 -6.93 -3.62
C ASN A 161 1.01 -7.95 -2.77
N LEU A 162 -0.33 -7.91 -2.79
CA LEU A 162 -1.17 -8.96 -2.18
C LEU A 162 -0.94 -10.34 -2.83
N ALA A 163 -0.79 -10.41 -4.15
CA ALA A 163 -0.53 -11.67 -4.85
C ALA A 163 0.84 -12.26 -4.48
N ARG A 164 1.88 -11.42 -4.35
CA ARG A 164 3.21 -11.81 -3.85
C ARG A 164 3.12 -12.35 -2.43
N TRP A 165 2.39 -11.65 -1.54
CA TRP A 165 2.14 -12.11 -0.18
C TRP A 165 1.52 -13.50 -0.14
N LYS A 166 0.43 -13.73 -0.88
CA LYS A 166 -0.26 -15.02 -0.94
C LYS A 166 0.69 -16.14 -1.42
N ALA A 167 1.52 -15.89 -2.43
CA ALA A 167 2.52 -16.85 -2.91
C ALA A 167 3.59 -17.16 -1.86
N MET A 168 4.09 -16.13 -1.17
CA MET A 168 5.05 -16.27 -0.07
C MET A 168 4.47 -17.03 1.12
N GLU A 169 3.22 -16.77 1.50
CA GLU A 169 2.55 -17.49 2.58
C GLU A 169 2.32 -18.97 2.25
N ALA A 170 1.90 -19.27 1.01
CA ALA A 170 1.77 -20.65 0.55
C ALA A 170 3.12 -21.39 0.64
N GLU A 171 4.21 -20.74 0.23
CA GLU A 171 5.56 -21.30 0.36
C GLU A 171 5.97 -21.51 1.81
N ARG A 172 5.73 -20.52 2.68
CA ARG A 172 6.04 -20.60 4.11
C ARG A 172 5.32 -21.78 4.76
N LEU A 173 4.04 -21.97 4.45
CA LEU A 173 3.25 -23.10 4.94
C LEU A 173 3.80 -24.44 4.40
N ARG A 174 4.17 -24.50 3.11
CA ARG A 174 4.75 -25.69 2.49
C ARG A 174 6.07 -26.13 3.13
N ARG A 175 6.92 -25.18 3.56
CA ARG A 175 8.22 -25.46 4.19
C ARG A 175 8.11 -25.90 5.66
N GLY A 176 6.95 -25.75 6.29
CA GLY A 176 6.79 -25.93 7.74
C GLY A 176 7.49 -24.80 8.52
N HIS A 177 7.21 -24.68 9.82
CA HIS A 177 7.81 -23.65 10.68
C HIS A 177 9.31 -23.90 10.90
N VAL A 178 10.13 -23.58 9.91
CA VAL A 178 11.55 -23.29 10.15
C VAL A 178 11.66 -21.78 10.22
N VAL A 179 11.29 -21.23 11.38
CA VAL A 179 11.76 -19.91 11.78
C VAL A 179 13.27 -20.08 11.95
N ARG A 180 14.06 -19.41 11.11
CA ARG A 180 15.44 -19.09 11.45
C ARG A 180 15.48 -17.63 11.88
#